data_AF-A0A6G2DAH3-F1
#
_entry.id   AF-A0A6G2DAH3-F1
#
_cell.length_a   1.000
_cell.length_b   1.000
_cell.length_c   1.000
_cell.angle_alpha   90.00
_cell.angle_beta   90.00
_cell.angle_gamma   90.00
#
_symmetry.space_group_name_H-M   'P 1'
#
loop_
_entity.id
_entity.type
_entity.pdbx_description
1 polymer ?
#
loop_
_entity_poly.entity_id
_entity_poly.type
_entity_poly.pdbx_seq_one_letter_code
_entity_poly.pdbx_strand_id
1 'polypeptide(L)'
;MKRIVFELIFIATTWYIFLPPLNLTSWEFLFFLCGHLLVVAILFGFGKGINLVKTVHVRHGKAEAALNLEGFKINRLGKILFASIGGILLLAALVSLVTSSMFQAKNYANVVTVTEKDFTEFPKSDTSKVPILDRSTAEKIGDRYLGSLTDKVSQYVAADTYTQLTIDGKPYRVTPLEYADPIKWFNNQAKGIGEYIKVDMVT
;
A
#
# COMPACT_ATOMS: atom_id res chain seq x y z
N MET A 1 15.61 -25.67 -14.86
CA MET A 1 16.00 -24.34 -15.36
C MET A 1 14.80 -23.52 -15.83
N LYS A 2 14.09 -23.88 -16.92
CA LYS A 2 12.94 -23.10 -17.43
C LYS A 2 11.86 -22.75 -16.38
N ARG A 3 11.47 -23.70 -15.51
CA ARG A 3 10.48 -23.48 -14.43
C ARG A 3 10.95 -22.48 -13.35
N ILE A 4 12.24 -22.49 -13.03
CA ILE A 4 12.83 -21.58 -12.02
C ILE A 4 12.91 -20.17 -12.60
N VAL A 5 13.36 -20.04 -13.85
CA VAL A 5 13.43 -18.75 -14.54
C VAL A 5 12.04 -18.14 -14.69
N PHE A 6 11.03 -18.95 -15.03
CA PHE A 6 9.64 -18.52 -15.05
C PHE A 6 9.20 -17.95 -13.70
N GLU A 7 9.45 -18.67 -12.60
CA GLU A 7 9.05 -18.22 -11.27
C GLU A 7 9.76 -16.93 -10.86
N LEU A 8 11.04 -16.78 -11.17
CA LEU A 8 11.79 -15.56 -10.86
C LEU A 8 11.23 -14.34 -11.62
N ILE A 9 10.93 -14.50 -12.91
CA ILE A 9 10.32 -13.45 -13.71
C ILE A 9 8.90 -13.15 -13.19
N PHE A 10 8.16 -14.18 -12.80
CA PHE A 10 6.81 -14.04 -12.26
C PHE A 10 6.84 -13.25 -10.95
N ILE A 11 7.69 -13.62 -9.98
CA ILE A 11 7.91 -12.88 -8.73
C ILE A 11 8.31 -11.42 -9.00
N ALA A 12 9.26 -11.18 -9.90
CA ALA A 12 9.70 -9.82 -10.19
C ALA A 12 8.57 -8.95 -10.79
N THR A 13 7.77 -9.54 -11.68
CA THR A 13 6.66 -8.84 -12.34
C THR A 13 5.53 -8.55 -11.34
N THR A 14 5.10 -9.55 -10.56
CA THR A 14 4.04 -9.38 -9.56
C THR A 14 4.49 -8.45 -8.44
N TRP A 15 5.76 -8.50 -8.03
CA TRP A 15 6.32 -7.57 -7.05
C TRP A 15 6.24 -6.12 -7.55
N TYR A 16 6.58 -5.87 -8.82
CA TYR A 16 6.53 -4.54 -9.39
C TYR A 16 5.11 -3.98 -9.49
N ILE A 17 4.13 -4.82 -9.83
CA ILE A 17 2.73 -4.39 -9.98
C ILE A 17 2.05 -4.18 -8.63
N PHE A 18 2.22 -5.12 -7.70
CA PHE A 18 1.48 -5.11 -6.43
C PHE A 18 2.23 -4.42 -5.29
N LEU A 19 3.56 -4.32 -5.37
CA LEU A 19 4.43 -3.69 -4.35
C LEU A 19 4.04 -4.09 -2.92
N PRO A 20 3.89 -5.40 -2.62
CA PRO A 20 3.47 -5.81 -1.29
C PRO A 20 4.51 -5.36 -0.26
N PRO A 21 4.10 -4.82 0.90
CA PRO A 21 5.03 -4.35 1.90
C PRO A 21 5.85 -5.52 2.45
N LEU A 22 7.14 -5.34 2.70
CA LEU A 22 8.00 -6.35 3.35
C LEU A 22 7.67 -6.47 4.85
N ASN A 23 6.48 -6.99 5.15
CA ASN A 23 5.96 -7.11 6.50
C ASN A 23 5.26 -8.47 6.68
N LEU A 24 5.74 -9.27 7.63
CA LEU A 24 5.21 -10.59 7.96
C LEU A 24 3.79 -10.57 8.56
N THR A 25 3.31 -9.41 9.03
CA THR A 25 1.93 -9.26 9.53
C THR A 25 0.97 -8.72 8.46
N SER A 26 1.48 -8.25 7.33
CA SER A 26 0.62 -7.76 6.25
C SER A 26 -0.05 -8.91 5.51
N TRP A 27 -1.37 -8.89 5.43
CA TRP A 27 -2.13 -9.86 4.64
C TRP A 27 -1.73 -9.85 3.17
N GLU A 28 -1.46 -8.68 2.60
CA GLU A 28 -1.03 -8.55 1.19
C GLU A 28 0.27 -9.31 0.93
N PHE A 29 1.25 -9.14 1.83
CA PHE A 29 2.53 -9.84 1.75
C PHE A 29 2.39 -11.35 1.96
N LEU A 30 1.58 -11.76 2.94
CA LEU A 30 1.34 -13.17 3.21
C LEU A 30 0.64 -13.87 2.05
N PHE A 31 -0.38 -13.24 1.44
CA PHE A 31 -1.03 -13.78 0.25
C PHE A 31 -0.09 -13.82 -0.95
N PHE A 32 0.74 -12.78 -1.13
CA PHE A 32 1.77 -12.76 -2.16
C PHE A 32 2.75 -13.93 -2.01
N LEU A 33 3.31 -14.12 -0.81
CA LEU A 33 4.23 -15.20 -0.49
C LEU A 33 3.58 -16.59 -0.68
N CYS A 34 2.40 -16.79 -0.10
CA CYS A 34 1.66 -18.06 -0.21
C CYS A 34 1.26 -18.36 -1.67
N GLY A 35 0.90 -17.33 -2.44
CA GLY A 35 0.61 -17.45 -3.87
C GLY A 35 1.81 -17.97 -4.66
N HIS A 36 2.99 -17.39 -4.45
CA HIS A 36 4.22 -17.85 -5.10
C HIS A 36 4.65 -19.25 -4.63
N LEU A 37 4.55 -19.54 -3.32
CA LEU A 37 4.78 -20.90 -2.81
C LEU A 37 3.83 -21.92 -3.44
N LEU A 38 2.57 -21.54 -3.70
CA LEU A 38 1.59 -22.38 -4.38
C LEU A 38 1.96 -22.62 -5.84
N VAL A 39 2.40 -21.60 -6.57
CA VAL A 39 2.89 -21.77 -7.96
C VAL A 39 4.11 -22.69 -7.98
N VAL A 40 5.07 -22.52 -7.07
CA VAL A 40 6.22 -23.43 -6.92
C VAL A 40 5.76 -24.86 -6.58
N ALA A 41 4.79 -25.02 -5.68
CA ALA A 41 4.23 -26.32 -5.33
C ALA A 41 3.57 -27.00 -6.54
N ILE A 42 2.92 -26.25 -7.43
CA ILE A 42 2.36 -26.79 -8.67
C ILE A 42 3.48 -27.14 -9.67
N LEU A 43 4.45 -26.24 -9.88
CA LEU A 43 5.51 -26.44 -10.86
C LEU A 43 6.46 -27.60 -10.51
N PHE A 44 6.67 -27.88 -9.23
CA PHE A 44 7.64 -28.87 -8.75
C PHE A 44 7.03 -30.00 -7.94
N GLY A 45 5.83 -29.84 -7.41
CA GLY A 45 5.16 -30.84 -6.56
C GLY A 45 4.49 -31.97 -7.33
N PHE A 46 4.18 -31.76 -8.61
CA PHE A 46 3.60 -32.78 -9.47
C PHE A 46 4.65 -33.63 -10.19
N GLY A 47 4.45 -34.95 -10.18
CA GLY A 47 5.30 -35.89 -10.91
C GLY A 47 5.34 -35.60 -12.42
N LYS A 48 6.48 -35.86 -13.07
CA LYS A 48 6.60 -35.78 -14.53
C LYS A 48 5.67 -36.83 -15.15
N GLY A 49 4.59 -36.41 -15.81
CA GLY A 49 3.70 -37.31 -16.55
C GLY A 49 2.22 -37.26 -16.18
N ILE A 50 1.68 -36.12 -15.73
CA ILE A 50 0.22 -35.97 -15.63
C ILE A 50 -0.34 -35.78 -17.04
N ASN A 51 -0.75 -36.89 -17.67
CA ASN A 51 -1.65 -36.82 -18.81
C ASN A 51 -3.06 -36.62 -18.27
N LEU A 52 -3.47 -35.35 -18.12
CA LEU A 52 -4.82 -34.99 -17.63
C LEU A 52 -5.94 -35.49 -18.56
N VAL A 53 -5.63 -35.72 -19.83
CA VAL A 53 -6.58 -36.15 -20.86
C VAL A 53 -6.24 -37.57 -21.29
N LYS A 54 -7.11 -38.52 -20.99
CA LYS A 54 -7.09 -39.85 -21.62
C LYS A 54 -8.06 -39.80 -22.78
N THR A 55 -7.55 -39.84 -24.01
CA THR A 55 -8.39 -39.98 -25.21
C THR A 55 -8.92 -41.41 -25.28
N VAL A 56 -10.15 -41.64 -24.85
CA VAL A 56 -10.81 -42.95 -24.98
C VAL A 56 -11.29 -43.08 -26.43
N HIS A 57 -10.70 -44.02 -27.17
CA HIS A 57 -11.17 -44.36 -28.50
C HIS A 57 -12.36 -45.30 -28.37
N VAL A 58 -13.58 -44.78 -28.52
CA VAL A 58 -14.78 -45.60 -28.62
C VAL A 58 -14.90 -46.09 -30.06
N ARG A 59 -15.02 -47.42 -30.24
CA ARG A 59 -14.90 -48.08 -31.56
C ARG A 59 -16.01 -47.68 -32.56
N HIS A 60 -17.05 -46.94 -32.13
CA HIS A 60 -18.11 -46.37 -32.97
C HIS A 60 -18.80 -45.18 -32.25
N GLY A 61 -18.17 -44.00 -32.21
CA GLY A 61 -18.79 -42.78 -31.66
C GLY A 61 -17.76 -41.77 -31.15
N LYS A 62 -18.13 -40.48 -31.18
CA LYS A 62 -17.27 -39.31 -30.86
C LYS A 62 -16.35 -39.57 -29.66
N ALA A 63 -15.06 -39.25 -29.82
CA ALA A 63 -14.09 -39.34 -28.73
C ALA A 63 -14.52 -38.41 -27.58
N GLU A 64 -14.81 -38.99 -26.42
CA GLU A 64 -15.05 -38.23 -25.20
C GLU A 64 -13.74 -38.09 -24.43
N ALA A 65 -13.36 -36.84 -24.14
CA ALA A 65 -12.23 -36.51 -23.29
C ALA A 65 -12.66 -36.66 -21.83
N ALA A 66 -12.29 -37.77 -21.19
CA ALA A 66 -12.46 -37.93 -19.75
C ALA A 66 -11.22 -37.42 -19.01
N LEU A 67 -11.43 -36.62 -17.96
CA LEU A 67 -10.38 -36.19 -17.05
C LEU A 67 -9.92 -37.39 -16.21
N ASN A 68 -8.66 -37.80 -16.35
CA ASN A 68 -8.09 -38.83 -15.49
C ASN A 68 -7.47 -38.17 -14.24
N LEU A 69 -8.21 -38.20 -13.13
CA LEU A 69 -7.74 -37.69 -11.83
C LEU A 69 -6.93 -38.71 -11.02
N GLU A 70 -6.90 -39.98 -11.45
CA GLU A 70 -6.25 -41.08 -10.72
C GLU A 70 -4.70 -41.05 -10.75
N GLY A 71 -4.12 -40.13 -11.52
CA GLY A 71 -2.67 -39.91 -11.61
C GLY A 71 -2.10 -38.80 -10.70
N PHE A 72 -2.93 -38.12 -9.90
CA PHE A 72 -2.53 -36.94 -9.12
C PHE A 72 -1.67 -37.30 -7.89
N LYS A 73 -0.43 -37.73 -8.13
CA LYS A 73 0.55 -38.01 -7.07
C LYS A 73 1.40 -36.77 -6.80
N ILE A 74 1.15 -36.14 -5.64
CA ILE A 74 1.99 -35.07 -5.11
C ILE A 74 3.24 -35.69 -4.49
N ASN A 75 4.41 -35.23 -4.92
CA ASN A 75 5.69 -35.67 -4.37
C ASN A 75 5.92 -35.11 -2.95
N ARG A 76 6.99 -35.57 -2.27
CA ARG A 76 7.31 -35.13 -0.91
C ARG A 76 7.48 -33.60 -0.80
N LEU A 77 8.11 -32.98 -1.82
CA LEU A 77 8.34 -31.54 -1.86
C LEU A 77 7.03 -30.76 -1.94
N GLY A 78 6.10 -31.15 -2.81
CA GLY A 78 4.78 -30.54 -2.92
C GLY A 78 4.00 -30.65 -1.62
N LYS A 79 4.05 -31.80 -0.93
CA LYS A 79 3.41 -31.97 0.39
C LYS A 79 3.97 -31.00 1.43
N ILE A 80 5.30 -30.83 1.48
CA ILE A 80 5.95 -29.89 2.39
C ILE A 80 5.54 -28.45 2.06
N LEU A 81 5.52 -28.08 0.79
CA LEU A 81 5.14 -26.73 0.37
C LEU A 81 3.67 -26.42 0.70
N PHE A 82 2.73 -27.34 0.40
CA PHE A 82 1.33 -27.17 0.79
C PHE A 82 1.15 -27.10 2.32
N ALA A 83 1.87 -27.94 3.07
CA ALA A 83 1.86 -27.86 4.53
C ALA A 83 2.40 -26.54 5.05
N SER A 84 3.46 -25.99 4.43
CA SER A 84 4.04 -24.70 4.81
C SER A 84 3.08 -23.54 4.56
N ILE A 85 2.37 -23.54 3.43
CA ILE A 85 1.32 -22.55 3.12
C ILE A 85 0.22 -22.59 4.18
N GLY A 86 -0.28 -23.80 4.48
CA GLY A 86 -1.29 -24.00 5.51
C GLY A 86 -0.81 -23.51 6.88
N GLY A 87 0.44 -23.82 7.26
CA GLY A 87 1.05 -23.39 8.52
C GLY A 87 1.20 -21.88 8.63
N ILE A 88 1.66 -21.21 7.57
CA ILE A 88 1.81 -19.75 7.51
C ILE A 88 0.44 -19.08 7.69
N LEU A 89 -0.58 -19.52 6.95
CA LEU A 89 -1.92 -18.95 7.03
C LEU A 89 -2.59 -19.21 8.39
N LEU A 90 -2.41 -20.39 8.97
CA LEU A 90 -2.89 -20.70 10.33
C LEU A 90 -2.24 -19.79 11.37
N LEU A 91 -0.91 -19.62 11.31
CA LEU A 91 -0.19 -18.77 12.24
C LEU A 91 -0.62 -17.31 12.10
N ALA A 92 -0.77 -16.81 10.87
CA ALA A 92 -1.28 -15.47 10.62
C ALA A 92 -2.70 -15.26 11.16
N ALA A 93 -3.58 -16.25 11.00
CA ALA A 93 -4.93 -16.21 11.56
C ALA A 93 -4.92 -16.20 13.09
N LEU A 94 -4.06 -17.02 13.72
CA LEU A 94 -3.91 -17.05 15.18
C LEU A 94 -3.38 -15.73 15.72
N VAL A 95 -2.36 -15.15 15.09
CA VAL A 95 -1.83 -13.83 15.46
C VAL A 95 -2.92 -12.77 15.32
N SER A 96 -3.64 -12.76 14.20
CA SER A 96 -4.75 -11.82 13.97
C SER A 96 -5.86 -11.96 15.01
N LEU A 97 -6.15 -13.18 15.44
CA LEU A 97 -7.13 -13.45 16.49
C LEU A 97 -6.66 -12.88 17.84
N VAL A 98 -5.43 -13.19 18.26
CA VAL A 98 -4.87 -12.73 19.54
C VAL A 98 -4.72 -11.21 19.59
N THR A 99 -4.35 -10.58 18.49
CA THR A 99 -4.20 -9.12 18.38
C THR A 99 -5.53 -8.40 18.05
N SER A 100 -6.63 -9.14 17.91
CA SER A 100 -7.92 -8.53 17.62
C SER A 100 -8.39 -7.60 18.75
N SER A 101 -9.24 -6.63 18.38
CA SER A 101 -9.84 -5.68 19.32
C SER A 101 -10.49 -6.37 20.52
N MET A 102 -11.08 -7.55 20.32
CA MET A 102 -11.76 -8.29 21.39
C MET A 102 -10.78 -8.75 22.50
N PHE A 103 -9.62 -9.31 22.14
CA PHE A 103 -8.63 -9.78 23.13
C PHE A 103 -7.75 -8.64 23.65
N GLN A 104 -7.54 -7.59 22.85
CA GLN A 104 -6.65 -6.48 23.19
C GLN A 104 -7.39 -5.23 23.70
N ALA A 105 -8.71 -5.31 23.94
CA ALA A 105 -9.56 -4.18 24.37
C ALA A 105 -9.00 -3.44 25.59
N LYS A 106 -8.49 -4.17 26.59
CA LYS A 106 -7.89 -3.57 27.78
C LYS A 106 -6.66 -2.71 27.45
N ASN A 107 -5.83 -3.14 26.50
CA ASN A 107 -4.66 -2.34 26.12
C ASN A 107 -5.09 -1.09 25.37
N TYR A 108 -6.07 -1.21 24.46
CA TYR A 108 -6.62 -0.05 23.74
C TYR A 108 -7.28 0.97 24.68
N ALA A 109 -8.06 0.51 25.66
CA ALA A 109 -8.70 1.37 26.65
C ALA A 109 -7.69 2.13 27.52
N ASN A 110 -6.53 1.53 27.79
CA ASN A 110 -5.49 2.11 28.63
C ASN A 110 -4.39 2.84 27.83
N VAL A 111 -4.57 3.10 26.53
CA VAL A 111 -3.63 3.90 25.74
C VAL A 111 -3.53 5.32 26.27
N VAL A 112 -4.65 5.87 26.75
CA VAL A 112 -4.74 7.21 27.32
C VAL A 112 -5.15 7.09 28.77
N THR A 113 -4.32 7.64 29.67
CA THR A 113 -4.70 7.77 31.07
C THR A 113 -5.76 8.85 31.19
N VAL A 114 -6.98 8.46 31.55
CA VAL A 114 -8.06 9.41 31.82
C VAL A 114 -7.77 10.10 33.14
N THR A 115 -7.52 11.41 33.09
CA THR A 115 -7.41 12.26 34.26
C THR A 115 -8.67 13.12 34.36
N GLU A 116 -9.45 12.93 35.42
CA GLU A 116 -10.57 13.83 35.72
C GLU A 116 -10.02 15.20 36.13
N LYS A 117 -10.54 16.26 35.50
CA LYS A 117 -10.23 17.66 35.80
C LYS A 117 -11.50 18.49 35.75
N ASP A 118 -11.55 19.51 36.59
CA ASP A 118 -12.64 20.47 36.56
C ASP A 118 -12.53 21.36 35.30
N PHE A 119 -13.66 21.72 34.70
CA PHE A 119 -13.70 22.62 33.54
C PHE A 119 -13.05 23.97 33.83
N THR A 120 -13.02 24.39 35.10
CA THR A 120 -12.38 25.63 35.56
C THR A 120 -10.85 25.62 35.43
N GLU A 121 -10.22 24.44 35.34
CA GLU A 121 -8.76 24.30 35.20
C GLU A 121 -8.26 24.44 33.75
N PHE A 122 -9.17 24.43 32.77
CA PHE A 122 -8.79 24.53 31.36
C PHE A 122 -8.52 25.99 30.98
N PRO A 123 -7.41 26.28 30.27
CA PRO A 123 -7.15 27.63 29.79
C PRO A 123 -8.24 28.06 28.82
N LYS A 124 -8.63 29.34 28.88
CA LYS A 124 -9.54 29.93 27.87
C LYS A 124 -8.91 29.74 26.49
N SER A 125 -9.71 29.23 25.54
CA SER A 125 -9.28 29.08 24.16
C SER A 125 -9.01 30.46 23.56
N ASP A 126 -7.85 30.59 22.94
CA ASP A 126 -7.44 31.80 22.23
C ASP A 126 -8.14 31.84 20.88
N THR A 127 -9.18 32.67 20.77
CA THR A 127 -9.98 32.81 19.55
C THR A 127 -9.20 33.41 18.39
N SER A 128 -8.07 34.09 18.65
CA SER A 128 -7.19 34.62 17.60
C SER A 128 -6.46 33.52 16.82
N LYS A 129 -6.45 32.28 17.33
CA LYS A 129 -5.80 31.13 16.69
C LYS A 129 -6.79 30.24 15.93
N VAL A 130 -8.04 30.68 15.81
CA VAL A 130 -9.05 29.92 15.08
C VAL A 130 -8.81 30.12 13.58
N PRO A 131 -8.58 29.06 12.81
CA PRO A 131 -8.46 29.16 11.36
C PRO A 131 -9.81 29.58 10.75
N ILE A 132 -9.83 30.69 10.04
CA ILE A 132 -11.01 31.22 9.33
C ILE A 132 -10.92 30.87 7.84
N LEU A 133 -9.70 30.66 7.34
CA LEU A 133 -9.42 30.43 5.93
C LEU A 133 -9.67 28.99 5.47
N ASP A 134 -10.52 28.83 4.46
CA ASP A 134 -10.75 27.56 3.78
C ASP A 134 -9.62 27.24 2.78
N ARG A 135 -9.61 26.00 2.29
CA ARG A 135 -8.60 25.52 1.33
C ARG A 135 -8.65 26.30 0.02
N SER A 136 -9.85 26.53 -0.51
CA SER A 136 -10.01 27.12 -1.85
C SER A 136 -9.61 28.60 -1.88
N THR A 137 -9.79 29.31 -0.77
CA THR A 137 -9.30 30.69 -0.65
C THR A 137 -7.78 30.72 -0.49
N ALA A 138 -7.19 29.80 0.28
CA ALA A 138 -5.74 29.70 0.37
C ALA A 138 -5.08 29.36 -0.98
N GLU A 139 -5.69 28.49 -1.79
CA GLU A 139 -5.26 28.20 -3.16
C GLU A 139 -5.21 29.48 -4.00
N LYS A 140 -6.29 30.27 -4.02
CA LYS A 140 -6.35 31.52 -4.77
C LYS A 140 -5.34 32.57 -4.29
N ILE A 141 -5.11 32.66 -2.98
CA ILE A 141 -4.11 33.57 -2.39
C ILE A 141 -2.70 33.12 -2.79
N GLY A 142 -2.41 31.83 -2.68
CA GLY A 142 -1.12 31.26 -3.05
C GLY A 142 -0.82 31.41 -4.53
N ASP A 143 -1.78 31.12 -5.42
CA ASP A 143 -1.63 31.30 -6.87
C ASP A 143 -1.39 32.75 -7.25
N ARG A 144 -2.11 33.68 -6.61
CA ARG A 144 -1.91 35.12 -6.83
C ARG A 144 -0.53 35.56 -6.35
N TYR A 145 -0.09 35.07 -5.19
CA TYR A 145 1.22 35.37 -4.65
C TYR A 145 2.33 34.81 -5.54
N LEU A 146 2.23 33.56 -5.97
CA LEU A 146 3.17 32.95 -6.90
C LEU A 146 3.20 33.68 -8.24
N GLY A 147 2.04 34.09 -8.76
CA GLY A 147 1.90 34.91 -9.95
C GLY A 147 2.61 36.27 -9.86
N SER A 148 2.75 36.81 -8.65
CA SER A 148 3.50 38.06 -8.42
C SER A 148 5.02 37.87 -8.46
N LEU A 149 5.53 36.65 -8.27
CA LEU A 149 6.95 36.33 -8.30
C LEU A 149 7.40 36.07 -9.74
N THR A 150 7.73 37.14 -10.46
CA THR A 150 8.07 37.10 -11.91
C THR A 150 9.19 36.12 -12.27
N ASP A 151 10.12 35.88 -11.35
CA ASP A 151 11.26 34.96 -11.51
C ASP A 151 10.89 33.49 -11.26
N LYS A 152 9.78 33.23 -10.55
CA LYS A 152 9.35 31.87 -10.14
C LYS A 152 8.13 31.36 -10.89
N VAL A 153 7.18 32.24 -11.26
CA VAL A 153 5.90 31.86 -11.89
C VAL A 153 6.07 31.10 -13.21
N SER A 154 7.16 31.33 -13.94
CA SER A 154 7.41 30.60 -15.18
C SER A 154 7.88 29.16 -14.91
N GLN A 155 8.58 28.93 -13.81
CA GLN A 155 9.20 27.64 -13.50
C GLN A 155 8.31 26.72 -12.68
N TYR A 156 7.54 27.29 -11.76
CA TYR A 156 6.82 26.56 -10.74
C TYR A 156 5.32 26.88 -10.72
N VAL A 157 4.55 25.91 -10.25
CA VAL A 157 3.14 26.03 -9.87
C VAL A 157 2.97 25.60 -8.41
N ALA A 158 1.94 26.09 -7.73
CA ALA A 158 1.60 25.57 -6.41
C ALA A 158 1.04 24.15 -6.55
N ALA A 159 1.50 23.21 -5.71
CA ALA A 159 0.85 21.91 -5.63
C ALA A 159 -0.59 22.08 -5.15
N ASP A 160 -1.46 21.12 -5.51
CA ASP A 160 -2.85 21.13 -5.02
C ASP A 160 -2.92 21.03 -3.48
N THR A 161 -1.83 20.62 -2.84
CA THR A 161 -1.84 20.01 -1.51
C THR A 161 -1.63 21.07 -0.43
N TYR A 162 -2.65 21.89 -0.21
CA TYR A 162 -2.69 22.89 0.86
C TYR A 162 -3.00 22.27 2.23
N THR A 163 -1.96 21.69 2.84
CA THR A 163 -2.01 21.03 4.16
C THR A 163 -2.06 22.06 5.29
N GLN A 164 -2.90 21.83 6.28
CA GLN A 164 -2.98 22.67 7.47
C GLN A 164 -1.93 22.25 8.51
N LEU A 165 -1.10 23.20 8.95
CA LEU A 165 -0.05 23.00 9.94
C LEU A 165 -0.10 24.11 10.98
N THR A 166 0.19 23.78 12.24
CA THR A 166 0.40 24.78 13.30
C THR A 166 1.88 25.08 13.40
N ILE A 167 2.28 26.29 13.00
CA ILE A 167 3.68 26.76 13.07
C ILE A 167 3.72 27.87 14.11
N ASP A 168 4.57 27.73 15.12
CA ASP A 168 4.72 28.70 16.22
C ASP A 168 3.39 29.09 16.88
N GLY A 169 2.48 28.12 17.01
CA GLY A 169 1.17 28.31 17.64
C GLY A 169 0.13 29.05 16.77
N LYS A 170 0.40 29.28 15.49
CA LYS A 170 -0.55 29.84 14.52
C LYS A 170 -0.90 28.83 13.42
N PRO A 171 -2.16 28.77 12.97
CA PRO A 171 -2.56 27.90 11.88
C PRO A 171 -2.16 28.49 10.53
N TYR A 172 -1.48 27.69 9.71
CA TYR A 172 -1.13 28.02 8.33
C TYR A 172 -1.60 26.92 7.38
N ARG A 173 -1.95 27.29 6.15
CA ARG A 173 -1.98 26.35 5.02
C ARG A 173 -0.67 26.43 4.27
N VAL A 174 -0.05 25.28 4.06
CA VAL A 174 1.25 25.15 3.42
C VAL A 174 1.11 24.25 2.21
N THR A 175 1.69 24.65 1.09
CA THR A 175 1.78 23.84 -0.12
C THR A 175 3.21 23.89 -0.69
N PRO A 176 3.79 22.75 -1.10
CA PRO A 176 5.03 22.76 -1.83
C PRO A 176 4.83 23.34 -3.25
N LEU A 177 5.93 23.74 -3.87
CA LEU A 177 5.94 24.06 -5.30
C LEU A 177 6.14 22.79 -6.12
N GLU A 178 5.58 22.77 -7.32
CA GLU A 178 5.78 21.75 -8.35
C GLU A 178 6.33 22.40 -9.62
N TYR A 179 7.03 21.63 -10.44
CA TYR A 179 7.45 22.14 -11.75
C TYR A 179 6.23 22.29 -12.66
N ALA A 180 6.14 23.43 -13.35
CA ALA A 180 5.00 23.74 -14.19
C ALA A 180 4.82 22.76 -15.38
N ASP A 181 5.89 22.08 -15.80
CA ASP A 181 5.85 21.05 -16.83
C ASP A 181 7.00 20.04 -16.68
N PRO A 182 6.90 18.85 -17.33
CA PRO A 182 7.95 17.84 -17.27
C PRO A 182 9.30 18.29 -17.84
N ILE A 183 9.32 19.18 -18.83
CA ILE A 183 10.57 19.67 -19.45
C ILE A 183 11.36 20.49 -18.43
N LYS A 184 10.68 21.37 -17.68
CA LYS A 184 11.28 22.14 -16.58
C LYS A 184 11.79 21.23 -15.48
N TRP A 185 11.06 20.16 -15.14
CA TRP A 185 11.55 19.16 -14.19
C TRP A 185 12.85 18.51 -14.69
N PHE A 186 12.89 18.00 -15.91
CA PHE A 186 14.09 17.35 -16.47
C PHE A 186 15.32 18.28 -16.46
N ASN A 187 15.12 19.56 -16.78
CA ASN A 187 16.19 20.55 -16.83
C ASN A 187 16.69 21.01 -15.44
N ASN A 188 15.87 20.88 -14.39
CA ASN A 188 16.15 21.48 -13.08
C ASN A 188 16.11 20.49 -11.90
N GLN A 189 15.78 19.21 -12.12
CA GLN A 189 15.66 18.19 -11.07
C GLN A 189 16.91 18.10 -10.17
N ALA A 190 18.11 18.34 -10.71
CA ALA A 190 19.36 18.31 -9.96
C ALA A 190 19.47 19.41 -8.90
N LYS A 191 18.77 20.54 -9.07
CA LYS A 191 18.71 21.64 -8.09
C LYS A 191 17.63 21.43 -7.03
N GLY A 192 16.61 20.62 -7.33
CA GLY A 192 15.48 20.36 -6.45
C GLY A 192 14.51 21.55 -6.31
N ILE A 193 13.51 21.38 -5.44
CA ILE A 193 12.52 22.40 -5.10
C ILE A 193 12.77 22.82 -3.65
N GLY A 194 13.20 24.06 -3.44
CA GLY A 194 13.63 24.55 -2.11
C GLY A 194 12.61 25.44 -1.40
N GLU A 195 11.54 25.85 -2.07
CA GLU A 195 10.58 26.85 -1.58
C GLU A 195 9.17 26.27 -1.50
N TYR A 196 8.37 26.83 -0.61
CA TYR A 196 6.96 26.48 -0.41
C TYR A 196 6.15 27.74 -0.14
N ILE A 197 4.85 27.67 -0.39
CA ILE A 197 3.93 28.77 -0.10
C ILE A 197 3.30 28.51 1.26
N LYS A 198 3.22 29.55 2.08
CA LYS A 198 2.57 29.55 3.39
C LYS A 198 1.53 30.65 3.43
N VAL A 199 0.28 30.28 3.70
CA VAL A 199 -0.84 31.20 3.82
C VAL A 199 -1.30 31.21 5.28
N ASP A 200 -1.34 32.39 5.89
CA ASP A 200 -1.88 32.59 7.24
C ASP A 200 -3.38 32.32 7.21
N MET A 201 -3.89 31.50 8.14
CA MET A 201 -5.32 31.16 8.18
C MET A 201 -6.15 32.10 9.03
N VAL A 202 -5.51 33.03 9.73
CA VAL A 202 -6.14 33.99 10.64
C VAL A 202 -6.26 35.37 10.00
N THR A 203 -5.25 35.78 9.21
CA THR A 203 -5.15 37.12 8.62
C THR A 203 -5.19 37.05 7.10
#